data_AF-A0AB74V6C2-F1
#
_entry.id   AF-A0AB74V6C2-F1
#
_cell.length_a   1.000
_cell.length_b   1.000
_cell.length_c   1.000
_cell.angle_alpha   90.00
_cell.angle_beta   90.00
_cell.angle_gamma   90.00
#
_symmetry.space_group_name_H-M   'P 1'
#
loop_
_entity.id
_entity.type
_entity.pdbx_description
1 polymer ?
#
loop_
_entity_poly.entity_id
_entity_poly.type
_entity_poly.pdbx_seq_one_letter_code
_entity_poly.pdbx_strand_id
1 'polypeptide(L)'
;MIAYRIDAIGDLVKIPPDRVEACLRDIAYAVAVHHLSFGTGSESVPFGAVEWTDDDNHSVRVYDARGAKFLELRVEDEREDGE
;
A
#
# COMPACT_ATOMS: atom_id res chain seq x y z
N MET A 1 6.80 4.16 -13.96
CA MET A 1 6.80 4.05 -12.49
C MET A 1 6.69 5.44 -11.86
N ILE A 2 5.57 5.73 -11.21
CA ILE A 2 5.38 6.94 -10.41
C ILE A 2 4.95 6.52 -9.01
N ALA A 3 5.59 7.07 -7.98
CA ALA A 3 5.22 6.84 -6.59
C ALA A 3 4.45 8.04 -6.04
N TYR A 4 3.32 7.76 -5.41
CA TYR A 4 2.45 8.73 -4.77
C TYR A 4 2.47 8.52 -3.27
N ARG A 5 2.85 9.56 -2.53
CA ARG A 5 2.75 9.59 -1.07
C ARG A 5 1.38 10.12 -0.65
N ILE A 6 0.73 9.36 0.22
CA ILE A 6 -0.62 9.60 0.73
C ILE A 6 -0.51 9.71 2.25
N ASP A 7 -0.45 10.95 2.74
CA ASP A 7 -0.45 11.26 4.17
C ASP A 7 -1.89 11.52 4.66
N ALA A 8 -2.78 11.96 3.78
CA ALA A 8 -4.20 12.17 4.04
C ALA A 8 -5.08 11.85 2.82
N ILE A 9 -6.40 11.71 3.02
CA ILE A 9 -7.39 11.46 1.94
C ILE A 9 -7.27 12.50 0.82
N GLY A 10 -6.97 13.76 1.15
CA GLY A 10 -6.80 14.82 0.15
C GLY A 10 -5.66 14.55 -0.85
N ASP A 11 -4.66 13.75 -0.50
CA ASP A 11 -3.55 13.43 -1.40
C ASP A 11 -3.97 12.53 -2.57
N LEU A 12 -5.13 11.86 -2.47
CA LEU A 12 -5.67 11.04 -3.57
C LEU A 12 -5.92 11.86 -4.84
N VAL A 13 -6.10 13.19 -4.75
CA VAL A 13 -6.26 14.05 -5.94
C VAL A 13 -4.98 14.15 -6.79
N LYS A 14 -3.83 13.75 -6.24
CA LYS A 14 -2.55 13.70 -6.97
C LYS A 14 -2.48 12.50 -7.91
N ILE A 15 -3.34 11.49 -7.69
CA ILE A 15 -3.40 10.26 -8.47
C ILE A 15 -4.28 10.51 -9.71
N PRO A 16 -3.88 10.03 -10.91
CA PRO A 16 -4.72 10.08 -12.09
C PRO A 16 -6.11 9.49 -11.81
N PRO A 17 -7.21 10.16 -12.22
CA PRO A 17 -8.58 9.71 -11.88
C PRO A 17 -8.90 8.27 -12.27
N ASP A 18 -8.36 7.79 -13.39
CA ASP A 18 -8.49 6.42 -13.90
C ASP A 18 -7.72 5.38 -13.06
N ARG A 19 -6.81 5.82 -12.19
CA ARG A 19 -5.98 4.98 -11.33
C ARG A 19 -6.39 5.00 -9.85
N VAL A 20 -7.28 5.92 -9.46
CA VAL A 20 -7.72 6.06 -8.06
C VAL A 20 -8.35 4.77 -7.54
N GLU A 21 -9.18 4.08 -8.33
CA GLU A 21 -9.82 2.83 -7.89
C GLU A 21 -8.79 1.73 -7.61
N ALA A 22 -7.75 1.60 -8.45
CA ALA A 22 -6.68 0.64 -8.23
C ALA A 22 -5.90 0.98 -6.95
N CYS A 23 -5.53 2.25 -6.77
CA CYS A 23 -4.87 2.71 -5.55
C CYS A 23 -5.70 2.41 -4.29
N LEU A 24 -7.00 2.69 -4.31
CA LEU A 24 -7.89 2.45 -3.16
C LEU A 24 -8.01 0.95 -2.84
N ARG A 25 -8.12 0.11 -3.86
CA ARG A 25 -8.12 -1.35 -3.69
C ARG A 25 -6.82 -1.84 -3.04
N ASP A 26 -5.68 -1.37 -3.52
CA ASP A 26 -4.38 -1.83 -3.02
C ASP A 26 -4.15 -1.34 -1.57
N ILE A 27 -4.61 -0.12 -1.23
CA ILE A 27 -4.66 0.38 0.16
C ILE A 27 -5.56 -0.50 1.03
N ALA A 28 -6.72 -0.91 0.53
CA ALA A 28 -7.62 -1.79 1.27
C ALA A 28 -6.97 -3.14 1.59
N TYR A 29 -6.14 -3.68 0.69
CA TYR A 29 -5.33 -4.87 0.97
C TYR A 29 -4.30 -4.63 2.07
N ALA A 30 -3.62 -3.48 2.07
CA ALA A 30 -2.68 -3.13 3.14
C ALA A 30 -3.38 -3.04 4.51
N VAL A 31 -4.58 -2.46 4.57
CA VAL A 31 -5.41 -2.41 5.78
C VAL A 31 -5.82 -3.82 6.23
N ALA A 32 -6.25 -4.67 5.29
CA ALA A 32 -6.60 -6.06 5.60
C ALA A 32 -5.40 -6.84 6.19
N VAL A 33 -4.22 -6.69 5.58
CA VAL A 33 -2.98 -7.33 6.07
C VAL A 33 -2.58 -6.80 7.44
N HIS A 34 -2.77 -5.51 7.71
CA HIS A 34 -2.55 -4.93 9.04
C HIS A 34 -3.46 -5.56 10.10
N HIS A 35 -4.75 -5.68 9.82
CA HIS A 35 -5.70 -6.34 10.72
C HIS A 35 -5.37 -7.82 10.92
N LEU A 36 -4.97 -8.53 9.87
CA LEU A 36 -4.52 -9.93 9.98
C LEU A 36 -3.25 -10.07 10.83
N SER A 37 -2.31 -9.14 10.70
CA SER A 37 -1.02 -9.20 11.39
C SER A 37 -1.12 -8.93 12.89
N PHE A 38 -2.05 -8.06 13.31
CA PHE A 38 -2.18 -7.63 14.71
C PHE A 38 -3.48 -8.02 15.40
N GLY A 39 -4.44 -8.57 14.67
CA GLY A 39 -5.73 -8.99 15.20
C GLY A 39 -6.45 -7.85 15.94
N THR A 40 -6.96 -8.17 17.13
CA THR A 40 -7.71 -7.24 18.00
C THR A 40 -6.90 -6.05 18.49
N GLY A 41 -5.56 -6.09 18.40
CA GLY A 41 -4.68 -4.99 18.79
C GLY A 41 -4.34 -4.02 17.65
N SER A 42 -4.84 -4.25 16.43
CA SER A 42 -4.45 -3.49 15.23
C SER A 42 -4.63 -1.97 15.36
N GLU A 43 -5.66 -1.50 16.08
CA GLU A 43 -5.90 -0.06 16.29
C GLU A 43 -4.80 0.64 17.13
N SER A 44 -4.11 -0.13 17.98
CA SER A 44 -3.01 0.38 18.82
C SER A 44 -1.67 0.44 18.09
N VAL A 45 -1.58 -0.15 16.89
CA VAL A 45 -0.39 -0.08 16.05
C VAL A 45 -0.61 1.00 15.00
N PRO A 46 0.22 2.06 14.97
CA PRO A 46 0.01 3.15 14.04
C PRO A 46 0.10 2.71 12.57
N PHE A 47 -0.99 2.92 11.84
CA PHE A 47 -1.01 2.83 10.38
C PHE A 47 -0.78 4.23 9.83
N GLY A 48 0.48 4.53 9.48
CA GLY A 48 0.90 5.85 9.06
C GLY A 48 0.69 6.08 7.56
N ALA A 49 1.56 6.90 6.99
CA ALA A 49 1.49 7.26 5.58
C ALA A 49 1.60 6.02 4.67
N VAL A 50 0.96 6.12 3.51
CA VAL A 50 1.03 5.10 2.47
C VAL A 50 1.76 5.65 1.26
N GLU A 51 2.64 4.86 0.68
CA GLU A 51 3.21 5.11 -0.63
C GLU A 51 2.68 4.07 -1.61
N TRP A 52 1.92 4.52 -2.61
CA TRP A 52 1.41 3.69 -3.70
C TRP A 52 2.24 3.95 -4.95
N THR A 53 2.79 2.90 -5.55
CA THR A 53 3.61 2.98 -6.76
C THR A 53 2.83 2.39 -7.93
N ASP A 54 2.70 3.15 -9.01
CA ASP A 54 2.14 2.73 -10.29
C ASP A 54 3.27 2.12 -11.15
N ASP A 55 3.58 0.85 -10.90
CA ASP A 55 4.66 0.04 -11.52
C ASP A 55 4.13 -1.21 -12.26
N ASP A 56 3.02 -1.06 -13.00
CA ASP A 56 2.25 -2.11 -13.70
C ASP A 56 1.54 -3.09 -12.75
N ASN A 57 2.30 -3.76 -11.87
CA ASN A 57 1.77 -4.69 -10.88
C ASN A 57 1.27 -3.99 -9.60
N HIS A 58 1.58 -2.70 -9.49
CA HIS A 58 1.35 -1.83 -8.34
C HIS A 58 2.04 -2.32 -7.06
N SER A 59 2.54 -1.37 -6.28
CA SER A 59 3.08 -1.68 -4.96
C SER A 59 2.64 -0.70 -3.90
N VAL A 60 2.39 -1.21 -2.70
CA VAL A 60 1.99 -0.42 -1.53
C VAL A 60 3.03 -0.56 -0.45
N ARG A 61 3.54 0.55 0.06
CA ARG A 61 4.36 0.60 1.27
C ARG A 61 3.61 1.37 2.33
N VAL A 62 3.53 0.81 3.53
CA VAL A 62 2.96 1.46 4.71
C VAL A 62 4.09 1.82 5.65
N TYR A 63 4.04 3.03 6.19
CA TYR A 63 4.98 3.53 7.17
C TYR A 63 4.30 3.58 8.55
N ASP A 64 5.07 3.42 9.62
CA ASP A 64 4.58 3.71 10.97
C ASP A 64 4.52 5.22 11.25
N ALA A 65 4.06 5.61 12.45
CA ALA A 65 3.99 7.01 12.87
C ALA A 65 5.37 7.70 12.96
N ARG A 66 6.48 6.96 12.94
CA ARG A 66 7.85 7.48 12.97
C ARG A 66 8.46 7.57 11.57
N GLY A 67 7.72 7.16 10.54
CA GLY A 67 8.19 7.11 9.15
C GLY A 67 9.06 5.89 8.84
N ALA A 68 9.11 4.88 9.71
CA ALA A 68 9.80 3.64 9.42
C ALA A 68 8.90 2.74 8.55
N LYS A 69 9.50 2.06 7.55
CA LYS A 69 8.76 1.10 6.71
C LYS A 69 8.23 -0.03 7.60
N PHE A 70 6.92 -0.19 7.60
CA PHE A 70 6.20 -1.16 8.40
C PHE A 70 5.72 -2.35 7.57
N LEU A 71 5.13 -2.10 6.40
CA LEU A 71 4.60 -3.11 5.49
C LEU A 71 4.97 -2.79 4.05
N GLU A 72 5.17 -3.82 3.23
CA GLU A 72 5.28 -3.68 1.77
C GLU A 72 4.51 -4.81 1.09
N LEU A 73 3.59 -4.45 0.19
CA LEU A 73 2.83 -5.37 -0.65
C LEU A 73 3.26 -5.16 -2.10
N ARG A 74 3.63 -6.27 -2.74
CA ARG A 74 4.01 -6.35 -4.15
C ARG A 74 3.47 -7.64 -4.73
N VAL A 75 2.93 -7.56 -5.94
CA VAL A 75 2.62 -8.76 -6.74
C VAL A 75 3.88 -9.10 -7.53
N GLU A 76 4.46 -10.25 -7.24
CA GLU A 76 5.54 -10.83 -8.05
C GLU A 76 4.90 -11.92 -8.92
N ASP A 77 5.04 -11.80 -10.23
CA ASP A 77 4.69 -12.90 -11.13
C ASP A 77 5.64 -14.07 -10.83
N GLU A 78 5.08 -15.28 -10.67
CA GLU A 78 5.91 -16.49 -10.61
C GLU A 78 6.77 -16.52 -11.87
N ARG A 79 8.09 -16.46 -11.70
CA ARG A 79 8.99 -16.82 -12.79
C ARG A 79 8.72 -18.29 -13.08
N GLU A 80 8.23 -18.61 -14.28
CA GLU A 80 8.43 -19.93 -14.85
C GLU A 80 9.95 -20.11 -14.97
N ASP A 81 10.58 -20.64 -13.93
CA ASP A 81 11.90 -21.22 -14.03
C ASP A 81 11.77 -22.39 -15.00
N GLY A 82 12.08 -22.12 -16.27
CA GLY A 82 11.92 -23.08 -17.37
C GLY A 82 12.62 -24.40 -17.10
N GLU A 83 11.85 -25.48 -17.26
CA GLU A 83 12.37 -26.84 -17.52
C GLU A 83 12.85 -26.98 -18.97
#